data_AF-A0A925V164-F1
#
_entry.id   AF-A0A925V164-F1
#
_cell.length_a   1.000
_cell.length_b   1.000
_cell.length_c   1.000
_cell.angle_alpha   90.00
_cell.angle_beta   90.00
_cell.angle_gamma   90.00
#
_symmetry.space_group_name_H-M   'P 1'
#
loop_
_entity.id
_entity.type
_entity.pdbx_description
1 polymer ?
#
loop_
_entity_poly.entity_id
_entity_poly.type
_entity_poly.pdbx_seq_one_letter_code
_entity_poly.pdbx_strand_id
1 'polypeptide(L)'
;VHPQASPLTRWLARHRGYATNGRHQRVDLDAVAVELICACDGTRDRAALLDELVALAVGGRLNVRAGEDHLVDADAVRQPLAEVMAATLPVLARYGLFVA
;
A
#
# COMPACT_ATOMS: atom_id res chain seq x y z
N VAL A 1 5.51 -1.06 -14.46
CA VAL A 1 5.08 0.29 -13.98
C VAL A 1 5.63 0.46 -12.58
N HIS A 2 6.32 1.57 -12.32
CA HIS A 2 6.87 1.90 -10.99
C HIS A 2 6.06 3.08 -10.43
N PRO A 3 5.06 2.84 -9.58
CA PRO A 3 4.25 3.92 -9.04
C PRO A 3 5.10 4.82 -8.12
N GLN A 4 4.92 6.13 -8.27
CA GLN A 4 5.63 7.14 -7.51
C GLN A 4 4.64 8.05 -6.81
N ALA A 5 4.68 8.14 -5.49
CA ALA A 5 3.98 9.14 -4.70
C ALA A 5 4.93 10.28 -4.31
N SER A 6 4.41 11.49 -4.18
CA SER A 6 5.23 12.64 -3.77
C SER A 6 5.82 12.44 -2.36
N PRO A 7 6.99 13.04 -2.03
CA PRO A 7 7.54 12.98 -0.68
C PRO A 7 6.56 13.43 0.41
N LEU A 8 5.75 14.46 0.13
CA LEU A 8 4.71 14.95 1.06
C LEU A 8 3.59 13.92 1.27
N THR A 9 3.10 13.32 0.18
CA THR A 9 2.06 12.27 0.22
C THR A 9 2.53 11.09 1.05
N ARG A 10 3.77 10.63 0.83
CA ARG A 10 4.39 9.53 1.61
C ARG A 10 4.56 9.89 3.07
N TRP A 11 5.00 11.12 3.37
CA TRP A 11 5.17 11.60 4.74
C TRP A 11 3.83 11.67 5.49
N LEU A 12 2.78 12.22 4.86
CA LEU A 12 1.45 12.31 5.45
C LEU A 12 0.87 10.92 5.72
N ALA A 13 0.96 10.00 4.76
CA ALA A 13 0.48 8.63 4.94
C ALA A 13 1.10 7.98 6.17
N ARG A 14 2.44 8.06 6.30
CA ARG A 14 3.19 7.45 7.40
C ARG A 14 2.85 8.01 8.78
N HIS A 15 2.59 9.32 8.89
CA HIS A 15 2.45 9.98 10.19
C HIS A 15 1.01 10.31 10.58
N ARG A 16 0.09 10.34 9.60
CA ARG A 16 -1.28 10.83 9.80
C ARG A 16 -2.36 9.85 9.33
N GLY A 17 -2.01 8.79 8.61
CA GLY A 17 -2.99 7.82 8.08
C GLY A 17 -3.89 8.40 6.97
N TYR A 18 -3.54 9.55 6.41
CA TYR A 18 -4.19 10.14 5.24
C TYR A 18 -3.14 10.71 4.31
N ALA A 19 -3.53 10.99 3.06
CA ALA A 19 -2.71 11.73 2.13
C ALA A 19 -3.44 12.97 1.59
N THR A 20 -2.67 13.95 1.11
CA THR A 20 -3.18 15.05 0.30
C THR A 20 -2.81 14.76 -1.16
N ASN A 21 -3.81 14.77 -2.05
CA ASN A 21 -3.60 14.54 -3.48
C ASN A 21 -3.18 15.82 -4.23
N GLY A 22 -2.88 15.68 -5.53
CA GLY A 22 -2.52 16.81 -6.39
C GLY A 22 -3.61 17.88 -6.58
N ARG A 23 -4.84 17.61 -6.12
CA ARG A 23 -5.98 18.54 -6.14
C ARG A 23 -6.24 19.19 -4.78
N HIS A 24 -5.29 19.06 -3.85
CA HIS A 24 -5.39 19.56 -2.48
C HIS A 24 -6.59 18.96 -1.69
N GLN A 25 -6.99 17.74 -2.03
CA GLN A 25 -8.03 17.01 -1.33
C GLN A 25 -7.40 16.00 -0.37
N ARG A 26 -8.01 15.85 0.80
CA ARG A 26 -7.67 14.79 1.75
C ARG A 26 -8.24 13.46 1.25
N VAL A 27 -7.41 12.42 1.29
CA VAL A 27 -7.78 11.04 1.00
C VAL A 27 -7.41 10.21 2.22
N ASP A 28 -8.41 9.67 2.92
CA ASP A 28 -8.18 8.77 4.04
C ASP A 28 -7.68 7.41 3.53
N LEU A 29 -6.72 6.82 4.24
CA LEU A 29 -6.04 5.60 3.84
C LEU A 29 -6.28 4.51 4.89
N ASP A 30 -6.63 3.31 4.43
CA ASP A 30 -6.57 2.13 5.29
C ASP A 30 -5.11 1.68 5.52
N ALA A 31 -4.91 0.69 6.38
CA ALA A 31 -3.57 0.21 6.73
C ALA A 31 -2.76 -0.26 5.51
N VAL A 32 -3.39 -0.95 4.56
CA VAL A 32 -2.70 -1.45 3.35
C VAL A 32 -2.34 -0.28 2.44
N ALA A 33 -3.26 0.66 2.26
CA ALA A 33 -3.08 1.85 1.44
C ALA A 33 -1.96 2.76 1.98
N VAL A 34 -1.83 2.88 3.32
CA VAL A 34 -0.71 3.61 3.96
C VAL A 34 0.62 2.98 3.58
N GLU A 35 0.77 1.66 3.76
CA GLU A 35 2.04 0.98 3.49
C GLU A 35 2.38 1.00 1.99
N LEU A 36 1.39 0.78 1.11
CA LEU A 36 1.56 0.90 -0.34
C LEU A 36 2.05 2.30 -0.74
N ILE A 37 1.38 3.36 -0.28
CA ILE A 37 1.79 4.74 -0.59
C ILE A 37 3.22 4.99 -0.11
N CYS A 38 3.57 4.54 1.09
CA CYS A 38 4.90 4.73 1.65
C CYS A 38 6.00 4.04 0.82
N ALA A 39 5.69 2.88 0.23
CA ALA A 39 6.60 2.09 -0.60
C ALA A 39 6.70 2.56 -2.07
N CYS A 40 5.71 3.32 -2.57
CA CYS A 40 5.68 3.86 -3.93
C CYS A 40 6.61 5.09 -4.09
N ASP A 41 7.91 4.86 -4.22
CA ASP A 41 8.93 5.92 -4.43
C ASP A 41 9.42 6.03 -5.88
N GLY A 42 8.80 5.30 -6.82
CA GLY A 42 9.22 5.24 -8.22
C GLY A 42 10.34 4.26 -8.52
N THR A 43 10.91 3.58 -7.51
CA THR A 43 11.97 2.56 -7.72
C THR A 43 11.43 1.14 -7.67
N ARG A 44 10.38 0.88 -6.88
CA ARG A 44 9.78 -0.45 -6.73
C ARG A 44 8.79 -0.75 -7.84
N ASP A 45 8.92 -1.92 -8.44
CA ASP A 45 7.89 -2.47 -9.32
C ASP A 45 6.81 -3.21 -8.51
N ARG A 46 5.84 -3.79 -9.21
CA ARG A 46 4.73 -4.50 -8.58
C ARG A 46 5.18 -5.72 -7.76
N ALA A 47 6.22 -6.43 -8.17
CA ALA A 47 6.72 -7.59 -7.45
C ALA A 47 7.40 -7.15 -6.15
N ALA A 48 8.27 -6.13 -6.22
CA ALA A 48 8.93 -5.57 -5.05
C ALA A 48 7.94 -4.96 -4.03
N LEU A 49 6.85 -4.35 -4.50
CA LEU A 49 5.78 -3.87 -3.63
C LEU A 49 5.04 -5.01 -2.91
N LEU A 50 4.78 -6.12 -3.63
CA LEU A 50 4.14 -7.29 -3.03
C LEU A 50 5.04 -7.92 -1.97
N ASP A 51 6.32 -8.08 -2.27
CA ASP A 51 7.28 -8.68 -1.34
C ASP A 51 7.42 -7.83 -0.06
N GLU A 52 7.37 -6.51 -0.16
CA GLU A 52 7.31 -5.60 1.00
C GLU A 52 6.04 -5.82 1.84
N LEU A 53 4.87 -5.90 1.21
CA LEU A 53 3.61 -6.15 1.93
C LEU A 53 3.61 -7.52 2.64
N VAL A 54 4.16 -8.55 2.00
CA VAL A 54 4.31 -9.88 2.61
C VAL A 54 5.24 -9.80 3.82
N ALA A 55 6.38 -9.10 3.71
CA ALA A 55 7.30 -8.92 4.84
C ALA A 55 6.63 -8.19 6.02
N LEU A 56 5.81 -7.17 5.75
CA LEU A 56 5.05 -6.46 6.77
C LEU A 56 3.97 -7.35 7.42
N ALA A 57 3.32 -8.23 6.65
CA ALA A 57 2.34 -9.17 7.16
C ALA A 57 2.96 -10.23 8.07
N VAL A 58 4.02 -10.87 7.60
CA VAL A 58 4.78 -11.87 8.38
C VAL A 58 5.40 -11.24 9.63
N GLY A 59 5.83 -9.98 9.54
CA GLY A 59 6.35 -9.21 10.67
C GLY A 59 5.27 -8.70 11.64
N GLY A 60 3.99 -9.01 11.43
CA GLY A 60 2.87 -8.60 12.30
C GLY A 60 2.51 -7.11 12.22
N ARG A 61 3.08 -6.37 11.27
CA ARG A 61 2.74 -4.96 11.02
C ARG A 61 1.48 -4.79 10.18
N LEU A 62 1.13 -5.80 9.39
CA LEU A 62 -0.09 -5.85 8.61
C LEU A 62 -0.86 -7.12 8.98
N ASN A 63 -2.10 -6.96 9.47
CA ASN A 63 -2.95 -8.12 9.77
C ASN A 63 -3.68 -8.56 8.51
N VAL A 64 -3.32 -9.73 7.98
CA VAL A 64 -4.02 -10.39 6.89
C VAL A 64 -4.89 -11.49 7.47
N ARG A 65 -6.17 -11.53 7.07
CA ARG A 65 -7.13 -12.52 7.53
C ARG A 65 -7.74 -13.28 6.37
N ALA A 66 -7.94 -14.58 6.58
CA ALA A 66 -8.78 -15.41 5.72
C ALA A 66 -9.88 -16.03 6.58
N GLY A 67 -11.09 -15.45 6.52
CA GLY A 67 -12.15 -15.78 7.47
C GLY A 67 -11.80 -15.30 8.89
N GLU A 68 -11.82 -16.21 9.86
CA GLU A 68 -11.45 -15.92 11.26
C GLU A 68 -9.95 -16.07 11.54
N ASP A 69 -9.21 -16.71 10.63
CA ASP A 69 -7.79 -17.03 10.85
C ASP A 69 -6.86 -15.86 10.48
N HIS A 70 -5.88 -15.62 11.35
CA HIS A 70 -4.76 -14.72 11.08
C HIS A 70 -3.71 -15.46 10.25
N LEU A 71 -3.44 -14.95 9.05
CA LEU A 71 -2.41 -15.49 8.19
C LEU A 71 -1.06 -14.86 8.56
N VAL A 72 -0.12 -15.70 9.00
CA VAL A 72 1.26 -15.32 9.35
C VAL A 72 2.31 -16.00 8.48
N ASP A 73 1.89 -16.97 7.66
CA ASP A 73 2.75 -17.69 6.72
C ASP A 73 2.92 -16.90 5.42
N ALA A 74 4.16 -16.77 4.95
CA ALA A 74 4.51 -15.94 3.80
C ALA A 74 3.83 -16.40 2.50
N ASP A 75 3.75 -17.72 2.28
CA ASP A 75 3.13 -18.28 1.08
C ASP A 75 1.60 -18.13 1.15
N ALA A 76 1.02 -18.31 2.35
CA ALA A 76 -0.41 -18.12 2.57
C ALA A 76 -0.86 -16.66 2.42
N VAL A 77 -0.06 -15.67 2.82
CA VAL A 77 -0.44 -14.24 2.72
C VAL A 77 -0.23 -13.65 1.32
N ARG A 78 0.65 -14.24 0.51
CA ARG A 78 1.08 -13.63 -0.76
C ARG A 78 -0.06 -13.46 -1.75
N GLN A 79 -0.86 -14.50 -1.96
CA GLN A 79 -1.98 -14.47 -2.92
C GLN A 79 -3.06 -13.45 -2.50
N PRO A 80 -3.58 -13.45 -1.25
CA PRO A 80 -4.50 -12.42 -0.78
C PRO A 80 -3.96 -10.99 -0.93
N LEU A 81 -2.69 -10.75 -0.57
CA LEU A 81 -2.08 -9.44 -0.69
C LEU A 81 -1.90 -9.00 -2.15
N ALA A 82 -1.62 -9.93 -3.06
CA ALA A 82 -1.53 -9.64 -4.49
C ALA A 82 -2.88 -9.17 -5.06
N GLU A 83 -3.99 -9.76 -4.61
CA GLU A 83 -5.35 -9.39 -4.99
C GLU A 83 -5.73 -8.02 -4.42
N VAL A 84 -5.49 -7.80 -3.12
CA VAL A 84 -5.73 -6.49 -2.48
C VAL A 84 -4.91 -5.41 -3.16
N MET A 85 -3.62 -5.63 -3.40
CA MET A 85 -2.76 -4.67 -4.11
C MET A 85 -3.26 -4.38 -5.52
N ALA A 86 -3.72 -5.41 -6.25
CA ALA A 86 -4.29 -5.24 -7.59
C ALA A 86 -5.56 -4.37 -7.59
N ALA A 87 -6.38 -4.47 -6.54
CA ALA A 87 -7.58 -3.65 -6.37
C ALA A 87 -7.25 -2.22 -5.88
N THR A 88 -6.28 -2.07 -4.98
CA THR A 88 -5.98 -0.79 -4.31
C THR A 88 -5.17 0.16 -5.19
N LEU A 89 -4.16 -0.32 -5.94
CA LEU A 89 -3.31 0.57 -6.75
C LEU A 89 -4.08 1.42 -7.77
N PRO A 90 -5.03 0.87 -8.56
CA PRO A 90 -5.85 1.67 -9.47
C PRO A 90 -6.71 2.72 -8.75
N VAL A 91 -7.20 2.40 -7.56
CA VAL A 91 -7.98 3.32 -6.73
C VAL A 91 -7.12 4.50 -6.27
N LEU A 92 -5.92 4.23 -5.75
CA LEU A 92 -4.95 5.27 -5.36
C LEU A 92 -4.56 6.16 -6.55
N ALA A 93 -4.37 5.56 -7.73
CA ALA A 93 -4.08 6.30 -8.95
C ALA A 93 -5.25 7.25 -9.33
N ARG A 94 -6.49 6.76 -9.27
CA ARG A 94 -7.69 7.56 -9.54
C ARG A 94 -7.88 8.73 -8.57
N TYR A 95 -7.41 8.59 -7.33
CA TYR A 95 -7.39 9.68 -6.36
C TYR A 95 -6.31 10.74 -6.62
N GLY A 96 -5.44 10.55 -7.62
CA GLY A 96 -4.38 11.50 -7.95
C GLY A 96 -3.26 11.54 -6.92
N LEU A 97 -2.96 10.39 -6.30
CA LEU A 97 -1.91 10.25 -5.28
C LEU A 97 -0.52 9.95 -5.87
N PHE A 98 -0.44 9.65 -7.16
CA PHE A 98 0.82 9.38 -7.87
C PHE A 98 1.25 10.56 -8.74
N VAL A 99 2.57 10.71 -8.89
CA VAL A 99 3.27 11.74 -9.64
C VAL A 99 4.10 11.10 -10.76
N ALA A 100 3.43 10.65 -11.82
CA ALA A 100 3.98 10.27 -13.12
C ALA A 100 2.84 9.81 -14.03
#